data_AF-A0A4Q5Y8C6-F1
#
_entry.id   AF-A0A4Q5Y8C6-F1
#
_cell.length_a   1.000
_cell.length_b   1.000
_cell.length_c   1.000
_cell.angle_alpha   90.00
_cell.angle_beta   90.00
_cell.angle_gamma   90.00
#
_symmetry.space_group_name_H-M   'P 1'
#
loop_
_entity.id
_entity.type
_entity.pdbx_description
1 polymer ?
#
loop_
_entity_poly.entity_id
_entity_poly.type
_entity_poly.pdbx_seq_one_letter_code
_entity_poly.pdbx_strand_id
1 'polypeptide(L)'
;NLRVATSKNLKGPYSKPGPPITGKYWAEGPTAIKINGQWIVYFDKYTEKKYGAVTSTDFVNWTDISDKVSFPKGTRHGTVLKISGLEFERMKK
;
A
#
# COMPACT_ATOMS: atom_id res chain seq x y z
N ASN A 1 0.35 -9.36 8.41
CA ASN A 1 1.16 -10.39 7.70
C ASN A 1 2.08 -9.84 6.61
N LEU A 2 1.79 -8.71 5.97
CA LEU A 2 2.64 -8.12 4.92
C LEU A 2 4.03 -7.74 5.46
N ARG A 3 5.09 -7.92 4.67
CA ARG A 3 6.50 -7.64 5.01
C ARG A 3 7.21 -6.97 3.84
N VAL A 4 8.32 -6.30 4.12
CA VAL A 4 9.15 -5.61 3.10
C VAL A 4 10.52 -6.28 3.00
N ALA A 5 11.01 -6.41 1.77
CA ALA A 5 12.38 -6.78 1.43
C ALA A 5 12.90 -5.80 0.37
N THR A 6 14.19 -5.49 0.40
CA THR A 6 14.80 -4.45 -0.43
C THR A 6 16.00 -5.00 -1.21
N SER A 7 16.25 -4.43 -2.39
CA SER A 7 17.40 -4.75 -3.24
C SER A 7 17.82 -3.49 -4.01
N LYS A 8 19.11 -3.38 -4.33
CA LYS A 8 19.62 -2.36 -5.27
C LYS A 8 19.44 -2.76 -6.75
N ASN A 9 19.19 -4.04 -7.02
CA ASN A 9 18.99 -4.58 -8.36
C ASN A 9 17.59 -5.19 -8.50
N LEU A 10 16.98 -5.04 -9.68
CA LEU A 10 15.66 -5.60 -9.98
C LEU A 10 15.57 -7.11 -9.76
N LYS A 11 16.65 -7.85 -10.05
CA LYS A 11 16.72 -9.31 -9.91
C LYS A 11 17.27 -9.78 -8.55
N GLY A 12 17.57 -8.85 -7.65
CA GLY A 12 18.17 -9.17 -6.35
C GLY A 12 19.72 -9.16 -6.32
N PRO A 13 20.33 -9.70 -5.26
CA PRO A 13 19.66 -10.37 -4.14
C PRO A 13 18.82 -9.40 -3.30
N TYR A 14 17.65 -9.85 -2.86
CA TYR A 14 16.83 -9.12 -1.89
C TYR A 14 17.31 -9.41 -0.47
N SER A 15 17.11 -8.45 0.44
CA SER A 15 17.28 -8.67 1.87
C SER A 15 16.28 -9.71 2.39
N LYS A 16 16.56 -10.26 3.59
CA LYS A 16 15.56 -11.04 4.31
C LYS A 16 14.33 -10.14 4.57
N PRO A 17 13.09 -10.69 4.46
CA PRO A 17 11.90 -9.92 4.81
C PRO A 17 11.98 -9.40 6.24
N GLY A 18 11.65 -8.11 6.41
CA GLY A 18 11.56 -7.47 7.72
C GLY A 18 10.39 -7.99 8.58
N PRO A 19 10.13 -7.34 9.73
CA PRO A 19 8.94 -7.62 10.53
C PRO A 19 7.66 -7.28 9.75
N PRO A 20 6.49 -7.79 10.17
CA PRO A 20 5.22 -7.42 9.57
C PRO A 20 4.96 -5.91 9.66
N ILE A 21 4.50 -5.29 8.56
CA ILE A 21 4.16 -3.86 8.48
C ILE A 21 2.67 -3.60 8.79
N THR A 22 1.94 -4.62 9.22
CA THR A 22 0.49 -4.62 9.42
C THR A 22 0.17 -5.17 10.80
N GLY A 23 -0.95 -4.75 11.38
CA GLY A 23 -1.45 -5.25 12.66
C GLY A 23 -1.92 -6.72 12.63
N LYS A 24 -2.61 -7.14 13.69
CA LYS A 24 -3.14 -8.51 13.88
C LYS A 24 -4.44 -8.72 13.08
N TYR A 25 -4.37 -8.51 11.77
CA TYR A 25 -5.45 -8.74 10.81
C TYR A 25 -4.88 -9.34 9.53
N TRP A 26 -5.76 -9.94 8.72
CA TRP A 26 -5.37 -10.52 7.44
C TRP A 26 -5.39 -9.44 6.37
N ALA A 27 -4.23 -9.21 5.76
CA ALA A 27 -4.03 -8.24 4.68
C ALA A 27 -3.52 -8.93 3.41
N GLU A 28 -4.04 -8.52 2.25
CA GLU A 28 -3.62 -9.04 0.94
C GLU A 28 -3.68 -7.97 -0.16
N GLY A 29 -3.14 -8.30 -1.33
CA GLY A 29 -3.15 -7.41 -2.50
C GLY A 29 -2.51 -6.04 -2.27
N PRO A 30 -1.27 -5.95 -1.73
CA PRO A 30 -0.65 -4.66 -1.45
C PRO A 30 -0.29 -3.89 -2.73
N THR A 31 -0.55 -2.59 -2.73
CA THR A 31 -0.05 -1.64 -3.73
C THR A 31 0.65 -0.48 -3.02
N ALA A 32 1.88 -0.15 -3.46
CA ALA A 32 2.73 0.85 -2.83
C ALA A 32 2.90 2.07 -3.74
N ILE A 33 2.82 3.26 -3.17
CA ILE A 33 3.06 4.53 -3.86
C ILE A 33 3.82 5.49 -2.94
N LYS A 34 4.66 6.35 -3.53
CA LYS A 34 5.33 7.43 -2.81
C LYS A 34 4.63 8.77 -3.08
N ILE A 35 4.11 9.41 -2.03
CA ILE A 35 3.39 10.69 -2.09
C ILE A 35 4.03 11.65 -1.09
N ASN A 36 4.48 12.82 -1.55
CA ASN A 36 5.09 13.87 -0.71
C ASN A 36 6.18 13.33 0.24
N GLY A 37 7.06 12.47 -0.29
CA GLY A 37 8.16 11.89 0.49
C GLY A 37 7.80 10.66 1.33
N GLN A 38 6.51 10.35 1.51
CA GLN A 38 6.02 9.23 2.32
C GLN A 38 5.65 8.04 1.42
N TRP A 39 6.01 6.84 1.84
CA TRP A 39 5.48 5.62 1.27
C TRP A 39 4.11 5.33 1.89
N ILE A 40 3.14 5.01 1.04
CA ILE A 40 1.84 4.51 1.45
C ILE A 40 1.64 3.16 0.78
N VAL A 41 1.28 2.16 1.59
CA VAL A 41 0.94 0.82 1.12
C VAL A 41 -0.53 0.58 1.43
N TYR A 42 -1.34 0.48 0.39
CA TYR A 42 -2.77 0.14 0.49
C TYR A 42 -2.97 -1.36 0.29
N PHE A 43 -3.96 -1.95 0.94
CA PHE A 43 -4.22 -3.40 0.92
C PHE A 43 -5.66 -3.73 1.32
N ASP A 44 -6.13 -4.92 0.94
CA ASP A 44 -7.43 -5.44 1.35
C ASP A 44 -7.33 -6.10 2.74
N LYS A 45 -8.16 -5.66 3.70
CA LYS A 45 -8.38 -6.33 5.00
C LYS A 45 -9.58 -7.30 4.85
N TYR A 46 -9.42 -8.34 4.04
CA TYR A 46 -10.54 -9.11 3.48
C TYR A 46 -11.44 -9.80 4.54
N THR A 47 -10.86 -10.24 5.66
CA THR A 47 -11.64 -10.83 6.78
C THR A 47 -12.51 -9.81 7.50
N GLU A 48 -12.14 -8.53 7.45
CA GLU A 48 -12.85 -7.43 8.08
C GLU A 48 -13.78 -6.68 7.12
N LYS A 49 -13.76 -7.04 5.81
CA LYS A 49 -14.48 -6.34 4.73
C LYS A 49 -14.15 -4.83 4.70
N LYS A 50 -12.89 -4.49 4.91
CA LYS A 50 -12.37 -3.11 4.90
C LYS A 50 -11.16 -3.02 3.98
N TYR A 51 -10.87 -1.81 3.50
CA TYR A 51 -9.57 -1.50 2.92
C TYR A 51 -8.67 -0.86 3.97
N GLY A 52 -7.38 -1.12 3.90
CA GLY A 52 -6.38 -0.63 4.84
C GLY A 52 -5.25 0.12 4.15
N ALA A 53 -4.54 0.91 4.93
CA ALA A 53 -3.32 1.57 4.50
C ALA A 53 -2.33 1.70 5.65
N VAL A 54 -1.04 1.56 5.35
CA VAL A 54 0.06 1.91 6.26
C VAL A 54 1.01 2.88 5.59
N THR A 55 1.68 3.71 6.39
CA THR A 55 2.66 4.69 5.88
C THR A 55 3.99 4.62 6.61
N SER A 56 5.07 4.97 5.89
CA SER A 56 6.44 5.03 6.39
C SER A 56 7.28 6.02 5.58
N THR A 57 8.30 6.62 6.20
CA THR A 57 9.30 7.45 5.52
C THR A 57 10.65 6.74 5.34
N ASP A 58 10.88 5.66 6.08
CA ASP A 58 12.20 5.01 6.24
C ASP A 58 12.17 3.48 5.97
N PHE A 59 11.00 2.91 5.68
CA PHE A 59 10.74 1.46 5.56
C PHE A 59 10.95 0.64 6.84
N VAL A 60 11.27 1.28 7.96
CA VAL A 60 11.51 0.66 9.26
C VAL A 60 10.31 0.86 10.17
N ASN A 61 9.88 2.12 10.30
CA ASN A 61 8.77 2.53 11.15
C ASN A 61 7.50 2.67 10.32
N TRP A 62 6.47 1.89 10.65
CA TRP A 62 5.20 1.85 9.94
C TRP A 62 4.06 2.29 10.86
N THR A 63 3.19 3.16 10.34
CA THR A 63 1.99 3.63 11.02
C THR A 63 0.76 3.15 10.27
N ASP A 64 -0.19 2.52 10.95
CA ASP A 64 -1.51 2.21 10.38
C ASP A 64 -2.30 3.53 10.23
N ILE A 65 -2.78 3.79 9.01
CA ILE A 65 -3.59 4.97 8.65
C ILE A 65 -4.91 4.53 7.99
N SER A 66 -5.38 3.32 8.30
CA SER A 66 -6.60 2.74 7.71
C SER A 66 -7.85 3.54 8.06
N ASP A 67 -7.83 4.32 9.14
CA ASP A 67 -8.87 5.27 9.54
C ASP A 67 -8.92 6.54 8.67
N LYS A 68 -7.85 6.82 7.92
CA LYS A 68 -7.72 7.99 7.04
C LYS A 68 -8.09 7.70 5.58
N VAL A 69 -8.49 6.48 5.27
CA VAL A 69 -8.84 6.07 3.92
C VAL A 69 -10.27 5.56 3.85
N SER A 70 -10.95 5.85 2.74
CA SER A 70 -12.32 5.42 2.49
C SER A 70 -12.43 4.92 1.06
N PHE A 71 -13.11 3.79 0.89
CA PHE A 71 -13.28 3.13 -0.39
C PHE A 71 -14.75 2.74 -0.59
N PRO A 72 -15.23 2.68 -1.84
CA PRO A 72 -16.56 2.16 -2.13
C PRO A 72 -16.80 0.79 -1.52
N LYS A 73 -18.06 0.51 -1.17
CA LYS A 73 -18.44 -0.81 -0.65
C LYS A 73 -18.13 -1.88 -1.69
N GLY A 74 -17.49 -2.97 -1.25
CA GLY A 74 -17.13 -4.10 -2.11
C GLY A 74 -15.79 -3.96 -2.81
N THR A 75 -15.05 -2.87 -2.59
CA THR A 75 -13.64 -2.77 -3.03
C THR A 75 -12.82 -3.93 -2.49
N ARG A 76 -12.04 -4.54 -3.38
CA ARG A 76 -11.08 -5.62 -3.15
C ARG A 76 -9.72 -5.14 -3.69
N HIS A 77 -8.85 -6.07 -4.09
CA HIS A 77 -7.54 -5.78 -4.69
C HIS A 77 -7.62 -4.68 -5.75
N GLY A 78 -6.64 -3.78 -5.69
CA GLY A 78 -6.53 -2.66 -6.62
C GLY A 78 -5.11 -2.12 -6.72
N THR A 79 -4.88 -1.31 -7.73
CA THR A 79 -3.60 -0.66 -7.99
C THR A 79 -3.75 0.84 -7.80
N VAL A 80 -2.80 1.46 -7.09
CA VAL A 80 -2.68 2.92 -7.03
C VAL A 80 -1.55 3.35 -7.96
N LEU A 81 -1.83 4.32 -8.82
CA LEU A 81 -0.87 4.86 -9.77
C LEU A 81 -0.94 6.39 -9.76
N LYS A 82 0.21 7.03 -9.97
CA LYS A 82 0.27 8.47 -10.18
C LYS A 82 -0.07 8.78 -11.64
N ILE A 83 -1.04 9.66 -11.85
CA ILE A 83 -1.41 10.17 -13.16
C ILE A 83 -1.25 11.69 -13.21
N SER A 84 -1.11 12.24 -14.41
CA SER A 84 -1.19 13.66 -14.68
C SER A 84 -2.65 14.16 -14.64
N GLY A 85 -2.82 15.47 -14.47
CA GLY A 85 -4.14 16.09 -14.55
C GLY A 85 -4.80 15.87 -15.92
N LEU A 86 -4.02 15.90 -17.01
CA LEU A 86 -4.53 15.66 -18.36
C LEU A 86 -5.06 14.23 -18.54
N GLU A 87 -4.35 13.23 -18.01
CA GLU A 87 -4.84 11.84 -18.02
C GLU A 87 -6.12 11.70 -17.20
N PHE A 88 -6.21 12.38 -16.06
CA PHE A 88 -7.41 12.38 -15.23
C PHE A 88 -8.62 12.98 -15.96
N GLU A 89 -8.46 14.14 -16.61
CA GLU A 89 -9.55 14.77 -17.37
C GLU A 89 -10.06 13.87 -18.51
N ARG A 90 -9.16 13.12 -19.16
CA ARG A 90 -9.54 12.14 -20.20
C ARG A 90 -10.30 10.92 -19.66
N MET A 91 -10.18 10.63 -18.36
CA MET A 91 -10.84 9.50 -17.71
C MET A 91 -12.17 9.86 -17.04
N LYS A 92 -12.49 11.16 -16.89
CA LYS A 92 -13.81 11.58 -16.42
C LYS A 92 -14.86 11.20 -17.47
N LYS A 93 -15.82 10.37 -17.06
CA LYS A 93 -17.02 10.07 -17.83
C LYS A 93 -18.04 11.20 -17.68
#